data_AF-A0AAV2H966-F1
#
_entry.id   AF-A0AAV2H966-F1
#
_cell.length_a   1.000
_cell.length_b   1.000
_cell.length_c   1.000
_cell.angle_alpha   90.00
_cell.angle_beta   90.00
_cell.angle_gamma   90.00
#
_symmetry.space_group_name_H-M   'P 1'
#
loop_
_entity.id
_entity.type
_entity.pdbx_description
1 polymer ?
#
loop_
_entity_poly.entity_id
_entity_poly.type
_entity_poly.pdbx_seq_one_letter_code
_entity_poly.pdbx_strand_id
1 'polypeptide(L)'
;MDRGKGFECFHDDKWPTKPKVCREATVEYPDEDSPVAMYRIHDNDGSTNETDTTKSGHHKRRHGRDLICLTDEKHGVFTVREPGVYLVHLNITVVDESHNHSLAIFLNGQAVLACPKGGFRCPHSNEPRSHKYRICNIDGVLEMNKGDTLQVRTLEPKTMIRLEGHRKSQLRFILLHPMGKEAKKGKKRKPEG
;
A
#
# COMPACT_ATOMS: atom_id res chain seq x y z
N MET A 1 -36.37 15.44 1.65
CA MET A 1 -35.99 14.82 2.94
C MET A 1 -36.16 13.33 2.77
N ASP A 2 -35.07 12.61 2.61
CA ASP A 2 -35.08 11.15 2.53
C ASP A 2 -34.30 10.62 3.74
N ARG A 3 -35.04 10.11 4.73
CA ARG A 3 -34.51 9.38 5.88
C ARG A 3 -34.75 7.91 5.61
N GLY A 4 -33.70 7.12 5.39
CA GLY A 4 -33.91 5.67 5.34
C GLY A 4 -32.85 4.85 4.62
N LYS A 5 -31.61 4.88 5.11
CA LYS A 5 -30.76 3.69 5.30
C LYS A 5 -29.71 4.12 6.33
N GLY A 6 -29.74 3.53 7.52
CA GLY A 6 -28.66 3.71 8.49
C GLY A 6 -27.37 3.29 7.81
N PHE A 7 -26.43 4.21 7.66
CA PHE A 7 -25.12 3.93 7.09
C PHE A 7 -24.31 3.20 8.16
N GLU A 8 -24.38 1.86 8.16
CA GLU A 8 -23.70 1.06 9.16
C GLU A 8 -22.20 1.03 8.87
N CYS A 9 -21.44 1.80 9.65
CA CYS A 9 -20.03 1.54 9.83
C CYS A 9 -19.86 0.31 10.74
N PHE A 10 -18.84 -0.49 10.51
CA PHE A 10 -18.49 -1.61 11.39
C PHE A 10 -17.02 -1.54 11.79
N HIS A 11 -16.68 -2.14 12.93
CA HIS A 11 -15.29 -2.38 13.31
C HIS A 11 -14.84 -3.72 12.74
N ASP A 12 -13.72 -3.74 12.03
CA ASP A 12 -13.18 -5.00 11.49
C ASP A 12 -12.22 -5.63 12.49
N ASP A 13 -12.76 -6.44 13.40
CA ASP A 13 -12.00 -7.13 14.45
C ASP A 13 -10.99 -8.17 13.93
N LYS A 14 -11.00 -8.47 12.62
CA LYS A 14 -10.02 -9.38 12.01
C LYS A 14 -8.64 -8.74 11.89
N TRP A 15 -8.58 -7.41 11.93
CA TRP A 15 -7.37 -6.60 11.81
C TRP A 15 -6.82 -6.18 13.17
N PRO A 16 -5.48 -6.13 13.34
CA PRO A 16 -4.84 -5.77 14.61
C PRO A 16 -5.25 -4.38 15.12
N THR A 17 -5.39 -3.41 14.22
CA THR A 17 -5.77 -2.02 14.51
C THR A 17 -7.28 -1.82 14.68
N LYS A 18 -8.09 -2.87 14.48
CA LYS A 18 -9.56 -2.87 14.56
C LYS A 18 -10.19 -1.63 13.92
N PRO A 19 -9.82 -1.33 12.66
CA PRO A 19 -10.21 -0.09 12.04
C PRO A 19 -11.73 -0.04 11.87
N LYS A 20 -12.27 1.18 11.91
CA LYS A 20 -13.69 1.40 11.66
C LYS A 20 -13.90 1.65 10.17
N VAL A 21 -14.65 0.77 9.52
CA VAL A 21 -14.93 0.82 8.09
C VAL A 21 -16.33 1.40 7.89
N CYS A 22 -16.40 2.48 7.12
CA CYS A 22 -17.61 3.20 6.75
C CYS A 22 -17.80 3.17 5.21
N ARG A 23 -18.92 3.74 4.74
CA ARG A 23 -19.33 3.85 3.32
C ARG A 23 -18.14 4.05 2.35
N GLU A 24 -18.21 3.38 1.19
CA GLU A 24 -17.23 3.53 0.08
C GLU A 24 -15.77 3.24 0.50
N ALA A 25 -15.56 2.23 1.36
CA ALA A 25 -14.22 1.83 1.80
C ALA A 25 -13.44 2.92 2.54
N THR A 26 -14.14 3.79 3.26
CA THR A 26 -13.48 4.78 4.13
C THR A 26 -13.14 4.10 5.45
N VAL A 27 -11.86 4.04 5.77
CA VAL A 27 -11.30 3.33 6.92
C VAL A 27 -10.72 4.36 7.89
N GLU A 28 -11.22 4.38 9.12
CA GLU A 28 -10.67 5.16 10.23
C GLU A 28 -9.69 4.28 11.02
N TYR A 29 -8.45 4.75 11.09
CA TYR A 29 -7.39 4.17 11.91
C TYR A 29 -7.35 4.94 13.24
N PRO A 30 -7.73 4.30 14.36
CA PRO A 30 -7.94 5.01 15.62
C PRO A 30 -6.63 5.50 16.24
N ASP A 31 -5.54 4.75 16.06
CA ASP A 31 -4.27 4.96 16.75
C ASP A 31 -3.19 5.55 15.83
N GLU A 32 -2.19 6.21 16.44
CA GLU A 32 -0.95 6.57 15.75
C GLU A 32 -0.12 5.32 15.38
N ASP A 33 0.80 5.44 14.43
CA ASP A 33 1.64 4.34 13.94
C ASP A 33 0.84 3.13 13.42
N SER A 34 -0.44 3.33 13.05
CA SER A 34 -1.30 2.25 12.59
C SER A 34 -0.86 1.80 11.19
N PRO A 35 -0.58 0.50 10.96
CA PRO A 35 -0.31 -0.01 9.62
C PRO A 35 -1.52 0.23 8.73
N VAL A 36 -1.30 0.99 7.66
CA VAL A 36 -2.19 1.08 6.52
C VAL A 36 -1.89 -0.13 5.65
N ALA A 37 -2.25 -1.31 6.17
CA ALA A 37 -2.44 -2.45 5.31
C ALA A 37 -3.41 -1.99 4.24
N MET A 38 -2.99 -2.02 2.98
CA MET A 38 -3.81 -1.56 1.86
C MET A 38 -5.07 -2.39 1.82
N TYR A 39 -6.06 -1.98 2.61
CA TYR A 39 -7.21 -2.78 3.00
C TYR A 39 -7.94 -3.10 1.72
N ARG A 40 -7.82 -4.36 1.31
CA ARG A 40 -8.59 -4.90 0.22
C ARG A 40 -9.92 -5.25 0.85
N ILE A 41 -10.95 -4.50 0.50
CA ILE A 41 -12.29 -5.05 0.61
C ILE A 41 -12.23 -6.33 -0.22
N HIS A 42 -12.29 -7.48 0.45
CA HIS A 42 -12.63 -8.71 -0.25
C HIS A 42 -13.97 -8.41 -0.91
N ASP A 43 -13.99 -8.31 -2.23
CA ASP A 43 -15.24 -8.24 -2.97
C ASP A 43 -16.03 -9.49 -2.58
N ASN A 44 -17.02 -9.33 -1.71
CA ASN A 44 -18.07 -10.32 -1.48
C ASN A 44 -19.00 -10.29 -2.70
N ASP A 45 -18.45 -10.49 -3.89
CA ASP A 45 -19.22 -10.89 -5.05
C ASP A 45 -18.95 -12.38 -5.22
N GLY A 46 -20.00 -13.18 -5.05
CA GLY A 46 -19.93 -14.63 -4.97
C GLY A 46 -19.45 -15.27 -6.27
N SER A 47 -18.13 -15.26 -6.49
CA SER A 47 -17.45 -16.21 -7.35
C SER A 47 -16.86 -17.29 -6.46
N THR A 48 -17.71 -18.27 -6.14
CA THR A 48 -17.26 -19.58 -5.69
C THR A 48 -16.35 -20.20 -6.74
N ASN A 49 -15.20 -20.68 -6.26
CA ASN A 49 -14.29 -21.67 -6.84
C ASN A 49 -13.26 -21.17 -7.86
N GLU A 50 -12.02 -21.01 -7.39
CA GLU A 50 -10.83 -21.40 -8.18
C GLU A 50 -9.68 -21.78 -7.23
N THR A 51 -9.88 -22.88 -6.50
CA THR A 51 -8.84 -23.91 -6.48
C THR A 51 -8.79 -24.55 -7.86
N ASP A 52 -7.58 -24.86 -8.31
CA ASP A 52 -7.19 -25.53 -9.56
C ASP A 52 -6.99 -24.70 -10.82
N THR A 53 -5.71 -24.62 -11.20
CA THR A 53 -5.22 -25.10 -12.50
C THR A 53 -6.30 -25.36 -13.55
N THR A 54 -6.56 -24.40 -14.45
CA THR A 54 -6.21 -24.46 -15.88
C THR A 54 -6.97 -23.42 -16.71
N LYS A 55 -6.23 -22.77 -17.60
CA LYS A 55 -6.67 -22.26 -18.92
C LYS A 55 -7.80 -21.22 -18.93
N SER A 56 -7.45 -19.97 -18.67
CA SER A 56 -8.06 -18.83 -19.38
C SER A 56 -6.98 -18.11 -20.18
N GLY A 57 -7.27 -17.89 -21.46
CA GLY A 57 -6.40 -17.27 -22.45
C GLY A 57 -6.02 -15.85 -22.07
N HIS A 58 -4.91 -15.71 -21.36
CA HIS A 58 -4.28 -14.42 -21.10
C HIS A 58 -2.97 -14.34 -21.88
N HIS A 59 -2.79 -13.20 -22.57
CA HIS A 59 -1.48 -12.69 -22.94
C HIS A 59 -0.48 -13.09 -21.84
N LYS A 60 0.50 -13.94 -22.19
CA LYS A 60 1.61 -14.30 -21.32
C LYS A 60 2.40 -13.02 -21.01
N ARG A 61 1.91 -12.22 -20.06
CA ARG A 61 2.73 -11.25 -19.34
C ARG A 61 3.80 -12.11 -18.69
N ARG A 62 5.01 -12.07 -19.25
CA ARG A 62 6.21 -12.68 -18.64
C ARG A 62 6.11 -12.45 -17.14
N HIS A 63 5.87 -13.49 -16.36
CA HIS A 63 5.98 -13.40 -14.91
C HIS A 63 7.43 -13.04 -14.63
N GLY A 64 7.67 -11.73 -14.46
CA GLY A 64 8.89 -11.25 -13.84
C GLY A 64 9.00 -11.89 -12.47
N ARG A 65 10.22 -12.08 -12.00
CA ARG A 65 10.44 -12.53 -10.61
C ARG A 65 9.73 -11.58 -9.66
N ASP A 66 9.09 -12.11 -8.63
CA ASP A 66 8.50 -11.31 -7.56
C ASP A 66 9.62 -10.53 -6.85
N LEU A 67 9.70 -9.24 -7.12
CA LEU A 67 10.73 -8.35 -6.57
C LEU A 67 10.50 -8.08 -5.07
N ILE A 68 9.23 -7.94 -4.70
CA ILE A 68 8.72 -7.65 -3.36
C ILE A 68 7.44 -8.45 -3.18
N CYS A 69 7.22 -9.02 -2.00
CA CYS A 69 6.01 -9.79 -1.69
C CYS A 69 5.33 -9.28 -0.42
N LEU A 70 4.00 -9.31 -0.38
CA LEU A 70 3.25 -9.13 0.86
C LEU A 70 3.43 -10.38 1.74
N THR A 71 4.09 -10.26 2.88
CA THR A 71 4.40 -11.38 3.78
C THR A 71 3.49 -11.45 5.00
N ASP A 72 2.95 -10.31 5.41
CA ASP A 72 1.93 -10.24 6.44
C ASP A 72 0.85 -9.26 5.99
N GLU A 73 -0.25 -9.82 5.50
CA GLU A 73 -1.38 -9.07 4.98
C GLU A 73 -2.05 -8.23 6.06
N LYS A 74 -2.14 -8.74 7.30
CA LYS A 74 -2.82 -8.09 8.43
C LYS A 74 -2.10 -6.83 8.90
N HIS A 75 -0.78 -6.80 8.79
CA HIS A 75 0.02 -5.63 9.15
C HIS A 75 0.54 -4.88 7.93
N GLY A 76 0.14 -5.27 6.71
CA GLY A 76 0.54 -4.58 5.47
C GLY A 76 2.04 -4.66 5.21
N VAL A 77 2.69 -5.76 5.56
CA VAL A 77 4.14 -5.90 5.51
C VAL A 77 4.59 -6.46 4.18
N PHE A 78 5.38 -5.67 3.46
CA PHE A 78 6.02 -6.09 2.23
C PHE A 78 7.48 -6.45 2.52
N THR A 79 7.94 -7.60 2.05
CA THR A 79 9.34 -8.03 2.18
C THR A 79 10.04 -8.03 0.82
N VAL A 80 11.23 -7.46 0.79
CA VAL A 80 12.07 -7.37 -0.41
C VAL A 80 12.71 -8.73 -0.71
N ARG A 81 12.50 -9.23 -1.93
CA ARG A 81 13.04 -10.52 -2.41
C ARG A 81 14.29 -10.34 -3.26
N GLU A 82 14.29 -9.34 -4.13
CA GLU A 82 15.44 -8.97 -4.96
C GLU A 82 16.08 -7.69 -4.39
N PRO A 83 17.35 -7.70 -3.98
CA PRO A 83 18.02 -6.49 -3.52
C PRO A 83 18.27 -5.51 -4.67
N GLY A 84 18.20 -4.21 -4.41
CA GLY A 84 18.39 -3.20 -5.44
C GLY A 84 17.99 -1.78 -5.03
N VAL A 85 18.12 -0.87 -5.99
CA VAL A 85 17.59 0.49 -5.91
C VAL A 85 16.21 0.51 -6.55
N TYR A 86 15.21 0.99 -5.81
CA TYR A 86 13.81 1.01 -6.23
C TYR A 86 13.25 2.42 -6.25
N LEU A 87 12.44 2.73 -7.25
CA LEU A 87 11.46 3.80 -7.15
C LEU A 87 10.22 3.25 -6.43
N VAL A 88 9.87 3.90 -5.32
CA VAL A 88 8.68 3.62 -4.52
C VAL A 88 7.68 4.75 -4.77
N HIS A 89 6.47 4.38 -5.18
CA HIS A 89 5.37 5.30 -5.43
C HIS A 89 4.14 4.88 -4.64
N LEU A 90 3.63 5.77 -3.80
CA LEU A 90 2.35 5.64 -3.12
C LEU A 90 1.43 6.76 -3.57
N ASN A 91 0.23 6.41 -4.01
CA ASN A 91 -0.91 7.31 -4.15
C ASN A 91 -1.97 6.85 -3.15
N ILE A 92 -2.46 7.73 -2.29
CA ILE A 92 -3.48 7.37 -1.29
C ILE A 92 -4.40 8.54 -1.00
N THR A 93 -5.71 8.26 -0.87
CA THR A 93 -6.69 9.30 -0.57
C THR A 93 -6.93 9.39 0.93
N VAL A 94 -6.63 10.54 1.52
CA VAL A 94 -6.86 10.85 2.94
C VAL A 94 -8.08 11.74 3.07
N VAL A 95 -9.02 11.38 3.95
CA VAL A 95 -10.12 12.27 4.34
C VAL A 95 -9.58 13.14 5.48
N ASP A 96 -9.33 14.42 5.20
CA ASP A 96 -8.53 15.31 6.03
C ASP A 96 -9.27 16.63 6.29
N GLU A 97 -10.26 16.57 7.20
CA GLU A 97 -10.99 17.75 7.68
C GLU A 97 -10.16 18.60 8.65
N SER A 98 -9.26 17.98 9.40
CA SER A 98 -8.48 18.60 10.49
C SER A 98 -7.15 19.19 10.03
N HIS A 99 -6.74 18.96 8.79
CA HIS A 99 -5.48 19.38 8.19
C HIS A 99 -4.23 18.72 8.79
N ASN A 100 -4.42 17.69 9.61
CA ASN A 100 -3.38 17.19 10.50
C ASN A 100 -2.93 15.78 10.18
N HIS A 101 -3.54 15.10 9.20
CA HIS A 101 -3.22 13.71 8.89
C HIS A 101 -2.09 13.59 7.87
N SER A 102 -1.08 12.82 8.24
CA SER A 102 0.09 12.47 7.46
C SER A 102 0.32 10.96 7.49
N LEU A 103 1.04 10.50 6.48
CA LEU A 103 1.34 9.08 6.24
C LEU A 103 2.82 8.96 5.92
N ALA A 104 3.43 7.87 6.33
CA ALA A 104 4.81 7.58 5.98
C ALA A 104 5.00 6.14 5.53
N ILE A 105 6.00 5.95 4.68
CA ILE A 105 6.56 4.66 4.33
C ILE A 105 7.71 4.41 5.30
N PHE A 106 7.63 3.27 5.99
CA PHE A 106 8.62 2.77 6.92
C PHE A 106 9.41 1.66 6.25
N LEU A 107 10.74 1.74 6.32
CA LEU A 107 11.67 0.69 5.92
C LEU A 107 12.34 0.16 7.19
N ASN A 108 12.20 -1.14 7.47
CA ASN A 108 12.72 -1.79 8.69
C ASN A 108 12.33 -1.06 9.98
N GLY A 109 11.10 -0.54 10.04
CA GLY A 109 10.57 0.20 11.20
C GLY A 109 11.02 1.66 11.31
N GLN A 110 11.80 2.18 10.36
CA GLN A 110 12.19 3.59 10.30
C GLN A 110 11.43 4.33 9.19
N ALA A 111 10.82 5.48 9.50
CA ALA A 111 10.20 6.33 8.48
C ALA A 111 11.25 6.86 7.50
N VAL A 112 11.08 6.59 6.21
CA VAL A 112 12.02 6.98 5.14
C VAL A 112 11.43 7.96 4.14
N LEU A 113 10.11 7.90 3.92
CA LEU A 113 9.39 8.81 3.05
C LEU A 113 8.07 9.18 3.71
N ALA A 114 7.66 10.43 3.62
CA ALA A 114 6.42 10.89 4.25
C ALA A 114 5.65 11.83 3.33
N CYS A 115 4.34 11.81 3.51
CA CYS A 115 3.41 12.74 2.92
C CYS A 115 3.02 13.77 3.98
N PRO A 116 3.56 15.00 3.91
CA PRO A 116 3.38 15.97 4.96
C PRO A 116 1.91 16.41 5.08
N LYS A 117 1.59 17.07 6.19
CA LYS A 117 0.29 17.69 6.45
C LYS A 117 -0.01 18.80 5.42
N GLY A 118 -1.30 19.11 5.22
CA GLY A 118 -1.72 20.18 4.30
C GLY A 118 -1.73 19.80 2.82
N GLY A 119 -1.84 20.79 1.92
CA GLY A 119 -1.95 20.58 0.47
C GLY A 119 -3.34 20.82 -0.11
N PHE A 120 -3.51 20.53 -1.40
CA PHE A 120 -4.77 20.75 -2.12
C PHE A 120 -5.85 19.77 -1.67
N ARG A 121 -7.06 20.28 -1.40
CA ARG A 121 -8.21 19.49 -0.98
C ARG A 121 -9.31 19.61 -2.01
N CYS A 122 -9.84 18.46 -2.38
CA CYS A 122 -11.03 18.37 -3.21
C CYS A 122 -12.23 18.13 -2.29
N PRO A 123 -13.31 18.89 -2.41
CA PRO A 123 -14.57 18.49 -1.80
C PRO A 123 -15.12 17.26 -2.57
N HIS A 124 -15.73 16.31 -1.86
CA HIS A 124 -16.37 15.14 -2.48
C HIS A 124 -17.55 15.52 -3.38
N SER A 125 -18.25 16.58 -3.02
CA SER A 125 -19.39 17.19 -3.71
C SER A 125 -19.34 18.71 -3.52
N ASN A 126 -20.05 19.47 -4.34
CA ASN A 126 -20.13 20.93 -4.20
C ASN A 126 -20.99 21.39 -2.99
N GLU A 127 -21.39 20.48 -2.11
CA GLU A 127 -22.18 20.80 -0.93
C GLU A 127 -21.32 21.44 0.17
N PRO A 128 -21.84 22.45 0.91
CA PRO A 128 -21.08 23.17 1.93
C PRO A 128 -20.47 22.32 3.06
N ARG A 129 -20.94 21.08 3.24
CA ARG A 129 -20.49 20.13 4.27
C ARG A 129 -19.89 18.86 3.69
N SER A 130 -19.49 18.90 2.43
CA SER A 130 -18.86 17.75 1.80
C SER A 130 -17.52 17.43 2.46
N HIS A 131 -17.28 16.15 2.75
CA HIS A 131 -15.98 15.69 3.24
C HIS A 131 -14.88 16.14 2.27
N LYS A 132 -13.86 16.78 2.83
CA LYS A 132 -12.69 17.22 2.07
C LYS A 132 -11.68 16.08 2.05
N TYR A 133 -11.32 15.65 0.85
CA TYR A 133 -10.27 14.66 0.66
C TYR A 133 -9.03 15.29 0.06
N ARG A 134 -7.90 14.69 0.37
CA ARG A 134 -6.60 15.02 -0.17
C ARG A 134 -6.00 13.78 -0.79
N ILE A 135 -5.46 13.92 -1.99
CA ILE A 135 -4.63 12.88 -2.59
C ILE A 135 -3.21 13.11 -2.10
N CYS A 136 -2.70 12.11 -1.42
CA CYS A 136 -1.38 12.06 -0.86
C CYS A 136 -0.50 11.21 -1.77
N ASN A 137 0.52 11.83 -2.37
CA ASN A 137 1.50 11.15 -3.20
C ASN A 137 2.85 11.12 -2.48
N ILE A 138 3.46 9.95 -2.40
CA ILE A 138 4.82 9.77 -1.93
C ILE A 138 5.62 9.11 -3.04
N ASP A 139 6.68 9.79 -3.47
CA ASP A 139 7.62 9.29 -4.46
C ASP A 139 9.02 9.35 -3.86
N GLY A 140 9.77 8.26 -3.96
CA GLY A 140 11.14 8.24 -3.47
C GLY A 140 11.95 7.08 -4.02
N VAL A 141 13.26 7.28 -4.08
CA VAL A 141 14.21 6.25 -4.48
C VAL A 141 14.85 5.68 -3.23
N LEU A 142 14.70 4.36 -3.03
CA LEU A 142 15.22 3.65 -1.86
C LEU A 142 16.17 2.54 -2.29
N GLU A 143 17.33 2.47 -1.66
CA GLU A 143 18.19 1.29 -1.70
C GLU A 143 17.65 0.28 -0.69
N MET A 144 17.39 -0.96 -1.14
CA MET A 144 16.79 -1.99 -0.32
C MET A 144 17.50 -3.33 -0.49
N ASN A 145 17.73 -3.99 0.62
CA ASN A 145 18.36 -5.29 0.72
C ASN A 145 17.32 -6.41 0.74
N LYS A 146 17.75 -7.61 0.38
CA LYS A 146 16.91 -8.81 0.51
C LYS A 146 16.56 -9.03 1.98
N GLY A 147 15.28 -9.19 2.27
CA GLY A 147 14.77 -9.37 3.62
C GLY A 147 14.31 -8.08 4.30
N ASP A 148 14.62 -6.91 3.72
CA ASP A 148 14.09 -5.65 4.22
C ASP A 148 12.56 -5.65 4.18
N THR A 149 11.96 -4.92 5.13
CA THR A 149 10.52 -4.85 5.32
C THR A 149 10.01 -3.43 5.12
N LEU A 150 8.89 -3.31 4.42
CA LEU A 150 8.23 -2.06 4.09
C LEU A 150 6.80 -2.06 4.63
N GLN A 151 6.38 -0.95 5.21
CA GLN A 151 5.01 -0.73 5.69
C GLN A 151 4.61 0.72 5.44
N VAL A 152 3.33 0.96 5.13
CA VAL A 152 2.75 2.31 5.17
C VAL A 152 2.06 2.47 6.51
N ARG A 153 2.29 3.57 7.22
CA ARG A 153 1.66 3.81 8.53
C ARG A 153 1.12 5.22 8.66
N THR A 154 0.07 5.36 9.46
CA THR A 154 -0.43 6.67 9.92
C THR A 154 0.55 7.28 10.91
N LEU A 155 0.68 8.61 10.90
CA LEU A 155 1.48 9.32 11.90
C LEU A 155 0.61 9.98 12.98
N GLU A 156 -0.71 10.03 12.76
CA GLU A 156 -1.67 10.61 13.68
C GLU A 156 -2.83 9.66 13.96
N PRO A 157 -3.43 9.73 15.17
CA PRO A 157 -4.63 8.99 15.49
C PRO A 157 -5.84 9.51 14.70
N LYS A 158 -6.90 8.69 14.62
CA LYS A 158 -8.15 8.98 13.90
C LYS A 158 -7.93 9.38 12.43
N THR A 159 -6.87 8.86 11.83
CA THR A 159 -6.57 9.10 10.42
C THR A 159 -7.60 8.35 9.56
N MET A 160 -8.29 9.08 8.68
CA MET A 160 -9.28 8.49 7.78
C MET A 160 -8.72 8.35 6.36
N ILE A 161 -8.80 7.15 5.80
CA ILE A 161 -8.27 6.81 4.49
C ILE A 161 -9.38 6.24 3.63
N ARG A 162 -9.47 6.67 2.39
CA ARG A 162 -10.44 6.18 1.41
C ARG A 162 -9.77 5.18 0.48
N LEU A 163 -10.31 3.96 0.43
CA LEU A 163 -9.73 2.82 -0.30
C LEU A 163 -10.70 2.32 -1.38
N GLU A 164 -11.12 3.22 -2.27
CA GLU A 164 -12.06 2.88 -3.33
C GLU A 164 -11.44 2.14 -4.51
N GLY A 165 -12.17 1.17 -5.06
CA GLY A 165 -11.76 0.40 -6.24
C GLY A 165 -11.61 1.21 -7.53
N HIS A 166 -12.32 2.34 -7.67
CA HIS A 166 -12.26 3.19 -8.88
C HIS A 166 -11.25 4.35 -8.77
N ARG A 167 -10.93 4.81 -7.56
CA ARG A 167 -9.88 5.81 -7.27
C ARG A 167 -8.79 5.12 -6.45
N LYS A 168 -8.02 4.30 -7.15
CA LYS A 168 -7.13 3.29 -6.54
C LYS A 168 -6.00 3.94 -5.76
N SER A 169 -6.15 3.99 -4.44
CA SER A 169 -4.99 4.05 -3.54
C SER A 169 -4.06 2.90 -3.94
N GLN A 170 -2.81 3.22 -4.27
CA GLN A 170 -1.89 2.30 -4.92
C GLN A 170 -0.47 2.49 -4.42
N LEU A 171 0.17 1.37 -4.07
CA LEU A 171 1.60 1.28 -3.82
C LEU A 171 2.25 0.52 -4.98
N ARG A 172 3.32 1.09 -5.54
CA ARG A 172 4.13 0.49 -6.60
C ARG A 172 5.58 0.50 -6.20
N PHE A 173 6.27 -0.54 -6.63
CA PHE A 173 7.71 -0.69 -6.50
C PHE A 173 8.28 -1.01 -7.88
N ILE A 174 9.25 -0.20 -8.32
CA ILE A 174 9.90 -0.36 -9.62
C ILE A 174 11.38 -0.53 -9.35
N LEU A 175 11.93 -1.71 -9.63
CA LEU A 175 13.36 -1.93 -9.54
C LEU A 175 14.07 -1.13 -10.65
N LEU A 176 14.88 -0.16 -10.23
CA LEU A 176 15.69 0.65 -11.14
C LEU A 176 17.04 -0.02 -11.40
N HIS A 177 17.64 -0.62 -10.37
CA HIS A 177 18.96 -1.24 -10.46
C HIS A 177 19.10 -2.44 -9.50
N PRO A 178 19.35 -3.67 -9.98
CA PRO A 178 19.58 -4.84 -9.12
C PRO A 178 20.94 -4.79 -8.43
N MET A 179 21.00 -5.22 -7.17
CA MET A 179 22.24 -5.29 -6.38
C MET A 179 22.68 -6.76 -6.18
N GLY A 180 23.52 -7.29 -7.07
CA GLY A 180 24.24 -8.57 -6.85
C GLY A 180 24.65 -9.27 -8.15
N LYS A 181 25.77 -9.99 -8.26
CA LYS A 181 26.84 -10.39 -7.32
C LYS A 181 28.18 -9.86 -7.85
N GLU A 182 29.20 -9.73 -6.98
CA GLU A 182 30.60 -9.61 -7.45
C GLU A 182 30.84 -10.56 -8.63
N ALA A 183 31.44 -10.02 -9.69
CA ALA A 183 31.82 -10.75 -10.87
C ALA A 183 32.48 -12.06 -10.44
N LYS A 184 31.93 -13.20 -10.91
CA LYS A 184 32.53 -14.53 -10.72
C LYS A 184 34.04 -14.40 -10.97
N LYS A 185 34.85 -14.49 -9.91
CA LYS A 185 36.31 -14.44 -10.01
C LYS A 185 36.72 -15.36 -11.15
N GLY A 186 37.40 -14.76 -12.14
CA GLY A 186 37.80 -15.41 -13.37
C GLY A 186 38.38 -16.79 -13.08
N LYS A 187 37.84 -17.77 -13.78
CA LYS A 187 38.37 -19.13 -13.90
C LYS A 187 39.88 -18.99 -14.17
N LYS A 188 40.74 -19.25 -13.17
CA LYS A 188 42.20 -19.35 -13.36
C LYS A 188 42.40 -20.38 -14.47
N ARG A 189 42.80 -19.93 -15.65
CA ARG A 189 43.31 -20.82 -16.70
C ARG A 189 44.56 -21.47 -16.11
N LYS A 190 44.56 -22.81 -16.05
CA LYS A 190 45.80 -23.56 -15.83
C LYS A 190 46.76 -23.19 -16.97
N PRO A 191 48.04 -22.93 -16.70
CA PRO A 191 49.03 -22.90 -17.76
C PRO A 191 49.11 -24.31 -18.35
N GLU A 192 48.90 -24.41 -19.65
CA GLU A 192 49.35 -25.55 -20.44
C GLU A 192 50.80 -25.28 -20.83
N GLY A 193 51.67 -26.28 -20.62
CA GLY A 193 53.00 -26.37 -21.21
C GLY A 193 54.09 -25.68 -20.44
#